data_AF-A0A804J669-F1
#
_entry.id   AF-A0A804J669-F1
#
_cell.length_a   1.000
_cell.length_b   1.000
_cell.length_c   1.000
_cell.angle_alpha   90.00
_cell.angle_beta   90.00
_cell.angle_gamma   90.00
#
_symmetry.space_group_name_H-M   'P 1'
#
loop_
_entity.id
_entity.type
_entity.pdbx_description
1 polymer ?
#
loop_
_entity_poly.entity_id
_entity_poly.type
_entity_poly.pdbx_seq_one_letter_code
_entity_poly.pdbx_strand_id
1 'polypeptide(L)'
;MLGRAEENELQISAVLFEHAIRAADFSSESLSCLPEAPWKIPTEEYETRKDIRNTCTFTIDPASATDLDDALSIEKVSEKVFRIGVHIADVSRFVLPDTALDREARIRSTNVYTPQHKLPMLPPELSEEACSLVRGEDRLAFSITWDIDDTGNITVRWIGRFVIHSCCKLSYDDMQDIIDGGFEVDVSGKTVPKMHGQFDLKDVDSLRSLHGITKKIREIRLRNGAFWIETPKLVFLLDESGNPNDGFLGVRKESSCLVDELMLLANESVAELPRLFPSCALLRRHIVPMSMKLKEFQEFCRKRGLALDASSYGKL
;
A
#
# COMPACT_ATOMS: atom_id res chain seq x y z
N MET A 1 -33.07 19.16 0.08
CA MET A 1 -33.32 19.49 -1.34
C MET A 1 -31.96 19.69 -1.95
N LEU A 2 -31.49 18.71 -2.72
CA LEU A 2 -30.20 18.74 -3.42
C LEU A 2 -30.42 19.57 -4.71
N GLY A 3 -29.56 20.55 -4.99
CA GLY A 3 -29.68 21.62 -6.01
C GLY A 3 -29.78 21.17 -7.48
N ARG A 4 -29.26 21.96 -8.42
CA ARG A 4 -29.36 21.66 -9.86
C ARG A 4 -28.40 20.53 -10.25
N ALA A 5 -28.89 19.60 -11.08
CA ALA A 5 -28.18 18.40 -11.51
C ALA A 5 -26.87 18.61 -12.32
N GLU A 6 -26.51 19.86 -12.61
CA GLU A 6 -25.33 20.23 -13.41
C GLU A 6 -24.07 20.49 -12.56
N GLU A 7 -24.17 20.44 -11.22
CA GLU A 7 -23.03 20.63 -10.32
C GLU A 7 -22.40 19.27 -9.94
N ASN A 8 -21.11 19.09 -10.23
CA ASN A 8 -20.35 17.85 -9.99
C ASN A 8 -20.47 17.37 -8.53
N GLU A 9 -20.41 18.29 -7.56
CA GLU A 9 -20.55 17.97 -6.14
C GLU A 9 -21.93 17.36 -5.79
N LEU A 10 -22.99 17.79 -6.48
CA LEU A 10 -24.32 17.26 -6.27
C LEU A 10 -24.43 15.82 -6.75
N GLN A 11 -23.84 15.54 -7.92
CA GLN A 11 -23.82 14.20 -8.49
C GLN A 11 -23.00 13.25 -7.62
N ILE A 12 -21.83 13.69 -7.14
CA ILE A 12 -21.00 12.93 -6.20
C ILE A 12 -21.81 12.66 -4.91
N SER A 13 -22.45 13.68 -4.34
CA SER A 13 -23.27 13.53 -3.13
C SER A 13 -24.42 12.54 -3.31
N ALA A 14 -25.06 12.52 -4.48
CA ALA A 14 -26.12 11.57 -4.80
C ALA A 14 -25.59 10.13 -4.87
N VAL A 15 -24.43 9.91 -5.51
CA VAL A 15 -23.76 8.59 -5.57
C VAL A 15 -23.36 8.12 -4.17
N LEU A 16 -22.78 9.00 -3.35
CA LEU A 16 -22.42 8.68 -1.97
C LEU A 16 -23.65 8.27 -1.16
N PHE A 17 -24.76 8.99 -1.30
CA PHE A 17 -26.02 8.66 -0.64
C PHE A 17 -26.60 7.33 -1.12
N GLU A 18 -26.64 7.08 -2.43
CA GLU A 18 -27.16 5.85 -3.03
C GLU A 18 -26.38 4.61 -2.55
N HIS A 19 -25.07 4.75 -2.38
CA HIS A 19 -24.20 3.69 -1.87
C HIS A 19 -24.06 3.65 -0.34
N ALA A 20 -24.85 4.46 0.38
CA ALA A 20 -24.80 4.58 1.84
C ALA A 20 -23.39 4.88 2.39
N ILE A 21 -22.60 5.65 1.64
CA ILE A 21 -21.26 6.09 2.02
C ILE A 21 -21.41 7.30 2.94
N ARG A 22 -20.81 7.20 4.13
CA ARG A 22 -20.88 8.26 5.14
C ARG A 22 -19.89 9.38 4.82
N ALA A 23 -20.43 10.52 4.39
CA ALA A 23 -19.66 11.74 4.13
C ALA A 23 -19.68 12.76 5.29
N ALA A 24 -20.42 12.46 6.36
CA ALA A 24 -20.51 13.34 7.52
C ALA A 24 -19.18 13.43 8.29
N ASP A 25 -19.00 14.52 9.02
CA ASP A 25 -17.86 14.69 9.93
C ASP A 25 -17.85 13.64 11.04
N PHE A 26 -16.66 13.45 11.64
CA PHE A 26 -16.48 12.59 12.80
C PHE A 26 -17.21 13.16 14.02
N SER A 27 -17.83 12.30 14.81
CA SER A 27 -18.57 12.74 16.01
C SER A 27 -17.60 13.15 17.13
N SER A 28 -18.06 14.01 18.03
CA SER A 28 -17.27 14.43 19.22
C SER A 28 -16.79 13.25 20.06
N GLU A 29 -17.57 12.17 20.14
CA GLU A 29 -17.23 10.96 20.87
C GLU A 29 -16.12 10.16 20.18
N SER A 30 -16.09 10.16 18.84
CA SER A 30 -15.01 9.51 18.10
C SER A 30 -13.70 10.31 18.18
N LEU A 31 -13.79 11.64 18.11
CA LEU A 31 -12.65 12.54 18.23
C LEU A 31 -12.04 12.55 19.65
N SER A 32 -12.86 12.36 20.69
CA SER A 32 -12.35 12.25 22.06
C SER A 32 -11.55 10.96 22.34
N CYS A 33 -11.54 10.00 21.40
CA CYS A 33 -10.70 8.80 21.48
C CYS A 33 -9.29 9.02 20.92
N LEU A 34 -9.01 10.17 20.31
CA LEU A 34 -7.72 10.47 19.71
C LEU A 34 -6.64 10.71 20.78
N PRO A 35 -5.37 10.40 20.50
CA PRO A 35 -4.27 10.81 21.37
C PRO A 35 -4.15 12.33 21.41
N GLU A 36 -3.58 12.86 22.50
CA GLU A 36 -3.24 14.28 22.58
C GLU A 36 -2.17 14.65 21.54
N ALA A 37 -2.39 15.75 20.83
CA ALA A 37 -1.44 16.32 19.88
C ALA A 37 -0.55 17.39 20.55
N PRO A 38 0.77 17.44 20.26
CA PRO A 38 1.51 16.52 19.40
C PRO A 38 1.77 15.19 20.11
N TRP A 39 1.44 14.09 19.43
CA TRP A 39 1.67 12.75 19.98
C TRP A 39 3.15 12.38 19.92
N LYS A 40 3.63 11.71 20.97
CA LYS A 40 4.99 11.16 21.05
C LYS A 40 4.93 9.71 21.49
N ILE A 41 5.83 8.91 20.96
CA ILE A 41 5.97 7.50 21.35
C ILE A 41 6.37 7.42 22.83
N PRO A 42 5.59 6.74 23.69
CA PRO A 42 5.96 6.47 25.07
C PRO A 42 7.26 5.67 25.19
N THR A 43 8.02 5.85 26.28
CA THR A 43 9.35 5.23 26.43
C THR A 43 9.26 3.70 26.44
N GLU A 44 8.19 3.16 27.00
CA GLU A 44 7.91 1.73 27.14
C GLU A 44 7.73 1.02 25.78
N GLU A 45 7.29 1.75 24.75
CA GLU A 45 7.15 1.19 23.40
C GLU A 45 8.54 0.89 22.80
N TYR A 46 9.57 1.67 23.12
CA TYR A 46 10.94 1.40 22.65
C TYR A 46 11.58 0.19 23.33
N GLU A 47 11.12 -0.18 24.54
CA GLU A 47 11.63 -1.34 25.28
C GLU A 47 10.95 -2.65 24.84
N THR A 48 9.68 -2.57 24.42
CA THR A 48 8.86 -3.75 24.12
C THR A 48 8.83 -4.11 22.64
N ARG A 49 9.13 -3.15 21.76
CA ARG A 49 9.15 -3.34 20.31
C ARG A 49 10.56 -3.55 19.81
N LYS A 50 10.67 -4.24 18.68
CA LYS A 50 11.96 -4.36 18.00
C LYS A 50 12.30 -3.03 17.32
N ASP A 51 13.45 -2.47 17.69
CA ASP A 51 13.95 -1.21 17.15
C ASP A 51 14.72 -1.45 15.85
N ILE A 52 14.28 -0.83 14.77
CA ILE A 52 14.98 -0.82 13.47
C ILE A 52 15.16 0.60 12.92
N ARG A 53 15.17 1.61 13.79
CA ARG A 53 15.35 3.01 13.37
C ARG A 53 16.67 3.28 12.64
N ASN A 54 17.64 2.39 12.81
CA ASN A 54 18.94 2.42 12.12
C ASN A 54 18.99 1.57 10.84
N THR A 55 17.84 1.06 10.37
CA THR A 55 17.72 0.32 9.10
C THR A 55 17.13 1.22 8.01
N CYS A 56 17.66 1.11 6.77
CA CYS A 56 17.19 1.91 5.63
C CYS A 56 15.72 1.59 5.35
N THR A 57 14.83 2.47 5.79
CA THR A 57 13.37 2.32 5.74
C THR A 57 12.77 3.52 5.03
N PHE A 58 11.86 3.33 4.09
CA PHE A 58 11.30 4.39 3.25
C PHE A 58 9.87 4.05 2.82
N THR A 59 9.10 5.05 2.39
CA THR A 59 7.76 4.83 1.81
C THR A 59 7.78 5.02 0.29
N ILE A 60 6.88 4.37 -0.43
CA ILE A 60 6.69 4.54 -1.89
C ILE A 60 5.20 4.73 -2.16
N ASP A 61 4.81 5.96 -2.48
CA ASP A 61 3.40 6.35 -2.54
C ASP A 61 3.12 7.26 -3.75
N PRO A 62 1.85 7.58 -4.05
CA PRO A 62 1.56 8.74 -4.88
C PRO A 62 2.19 10.01 -4.29
N ALA A 63 2.69 10.91 -5.14
CA ALA A 63 3.34 12.14 -4.68
C ALA A 63 2.46 12.97 -3.73
N SER A 64 1.14 12.98 -3.98
CA SER A 64 0.12 13.67 -3.19
C SER A 64 -0.31 12.97 -1.90
N ALA A 65 0.15 11.75 -1.62
CA ALA A 65 -0.29 11.00 -0.43
C ALA A 65 0.16 11.66 0.88
N THR A 66 -0.73 11.68 1.88
CA THR A 66 -0.49 12.24 3.22
C THR A 66 -0.60 11.18 4.31
N ASP A 67 -1.48 10.21 4.13
CA ASP A 67 -1.64 8.98 4.91
C ASP A 67 -0.74 7.88 4.36
N LEU A 68 0.47 7.75 4.92
CA LEU A 68 1.45 6.75 4.52
C LEU A 68 1.30 5.52 5.42
N ASP A 69 0.61 4.50 4.94
CA ASP A 69 0.24 3.31 5.72
C ASP A 69 1.35 2.25 5.77
N ASP A 70 2.20 2.20 4.74
CA ASP A 70 3.26 1.21 4.62
C ASP A 70 4.64 1.81 4.30
N ALA A 71 5.66 1.19 4.87
CA ALA A 71 7.05 1.46 4.59
C ALA A 71 7.78 0.15 4.28
N LEU A 72 8.84 0.25 3.50
CA LEU A 72 9.68 -0.85 3.09
C LEU A 72 11.08 -0.67 3.66
N SER A 73 11.77 -1.77 3.95
CA SER A 73 13.18 -1.74 4.29
C SER A 73 13.96 -2.83 3.59
N ILE A 74 15.26 -2.58 3.41
CA ILE A 74 16.20 -3.58 2.90
C ILE A 74 17.55 -3.47 3.62
N GLU A 75 18.09 -4.62 4.00
CA GLU A 75 19.38 -4.77 4.66
C GLU A 75 20.14 -5.96 4.06
N LYS A 76 21.41 -5.78 3.71
CA LYS A 76 22.25 -6.90 3.26
C LYS A 76 22.71 -7.72 4.47
N VAL A 77 22.22 -8.96 4.60
CA VAL A 77 22.60 -9.88 5.69
C VAL A 77 23.87 -10.65 5.35
N SER A 78 24.03 -11.03 4.07
CA SER A 78 25.25 -11.65 3.55
C SER A 78 25.37 -11.37 2.04
N GLU A 79 26.41 -11.88 1.38
CA GLU A 79 26.62 -11.67 -0.06
C GLU A 79 25.42 -12.04 -0.95
N LYS A 80 24.59 -13.00 -0.51
CA LYS A 80 23.46 -13.50 -1.29
C LYS A 80 22.12 -13.43 -0.57
N VAL A 81 22.07 -12.82 0.62
CA VAL A 81 20.84 -12.78 1.43
C VAL A 81 20.56 -11.36 1.84
N PHE A 82 19.33 -10.92 1.57
CA PHE A 82 18.82 -9.63 1.98
C PHE A 82 17.67 -9.83 2.96
N ARG A 83 17.67 -9.05 4.03
CA ARG A 83 16.51 -8.88 4.89
C ARG A 83 15.64 -7.80 4.31
N ILE A 84 14.43 -8.17 3.93
CA ILE A 84 13.42 -7.24 3.41
C ILE A 84 12.31 -7.12 4.45
N GLY A 85 11.89 -5.90 4.73
CA GLY A 85 10.81 -5.60 5.66
C GLY A 85 9.64 -4.90 4.98
N VAL A 86 8.43 -5.27 5.39
CA VAL A 86 7.20 -4.49 5.19
C VAL A 86 6.74 -4.03 6.57
N HIS A 87 6.56 -2.74 6.73
CA HIS A 87 6.23 -2.07 7.99
C HIS A 87 4.91 -1.34 7.83
N ILE A 88 3.84 -1.84 8.44
CA ILE A 88 2.51 -1.24 8.37
C ILE A 88 2.31 -0.35 9.59
N ALA A 89 1.74 0.84 9.43
CA ALA A 89 1.37 1.72 10.54
C ALA A 89 0.57 0.94 11.61
N ASP A 90 0.97 1.03 12.88
CA ASP A 90 0.30 0.30 13.97
C ASP A 90 -1.00 1.01 14.41
N VAL A 91 -1.97 1.10 13.50
CA VAL A 91 -3.29 1.70 13.75
C VAL A 91 -3.98 1.03 14.95
N SER A 92 -3.74 -0.27 15.16
CA SER A 92 -4.28 -1.04 16.29
C SER A 92 -3.85 -0.51 17.66
N ARG A 93 -2.76 0.26 17.73
CA ARG A 93 -2.32 0.95 18.95
C ARG A 93 -3.24 2.11 19.34
N PHE A 94 -3.91 2.72 18.37
CA PHE A 94 -4.72 3.92 18.56
C PHE A 94 -6.23 3.62 18.49
N VAL A 95 -6.65 2.75 17.58
CA VAL A 95 -8.05 2.35 17.43
C VAL A 95 -8.31 1.12 18.28
N LEU A 96 -8.68 1.35 19.53
CA LEU A 96 -8.95 0.27 20.48
C LEU A 96 -10.35 -0.34 20.26
N PRO A 97 -10.50 -1.68 20.42
CA PRO A 97 -11.78 -2.34 20.26
C PRO A 97 -12.90 -1.73 21.09
N ASP A 98 -14.08 -1.62 20.48
CA ASP A 98 -15.34 -1.17 21.09
C ASP A 98 -15.35 0.27 21.64
N THR A 99 -14.38 1.07 21.21
CA THR A 99 -14.42 2.54 21.36
C THR A 99 -15.39 3.19 20.37
N ALA A 100 -15.69 4.48 20.57
CA ALA A 100 -16.49 5.23 19.59
C ALA A 100 -15.77 5.36 18.25
N LEU A 101 -14.46 5.53 18.26
CA LEU A 101 -13.62 5.57 17.07
C LEU A 101 -13.63 4.24 16.30
N ASP A 102 -13.51 3.09 16.99
CA ASP A 102 -13.61 1.77 16.37
C ASP A 102 -15.00 1.53 15.75
N ARG A 103 -16.08 1.90 16.46
CA ARG A 103 -17.44 1.84 15.88
C ARG A 103 -17.57 2.67 14.61
N GLU A 104 -17.05 3.90 14.61
CA GLU A 104 -17.08 4.78 13.44
C GLU A 104 -16.26 4.19 12.28
N ALA A 105 -15.05 3.68 12.56
CA ALA A 105 -14.21 3.02 11.57
C ALA A 105 -14.89 1.77 10.98
N ARG A 106 -15.56 0.95 11.79
CA ARG A 106 -16.35 -0.20 11.31
C ARG A 106 -17.51 0.23 10.41
N ILE A 107 -18.21 1.31 10.75
CA ILE A 107 -19.31 1.84 9.93
C ILE A 107 -18.78 2.34 8.58
N ARG A 108 -17.65 3.06 8.56
CA ARG A 108 -17.04 3.56 7.32
C ARG A 108 -16.40 2.46 6.50
N SER A 109 -15.85 1.43 7.16
CA SER A 109 -15.19 0.23 6.61
C SER A 109 -13.92 0.46 5.79
N THR A 110 -13.85 1.49 4.96
CA THR A 110 -12.72 1.81 4.08
C THR A 110 -12.69 3.31 3.78
N ASN A 111 -11.53 3.82 3.39
CA ASN A 111 -11.45 5.11 2.70
C ASN A 111 -12.20 5.02 1.37
N VAL A 112 -12.90 6.09 0.99
CA VAL A 112 -13.51 6.24 -0.34
C VAL A 112 -12.82 7.38 -1.08
N TYR A 113 -12.26 7.07 -2.23
CA TYR A 113 -11.56 8.03 -3.08
C TYR A 113 -12.47 8.46 -4.23
N THR A 114 -12.84 9.73 -4.25
CA THR A 114 -13.46 10.39 -5.42
C THR A 114 -12.39 11.18 -6.18
N PRO A 115 -12.66 11.62 -7.42
CA PRO A 115 -11.70 12.45 -8.15
C PRO A 115 -11.27 13.71 -7.38
N GLN A 116 -12.17 14.28 -6.57
CA GLN A 116 -11.95 15.56 -5.87
C GLN A 116 -11.54 15.36 -4.39
N HIS A 117 -12.02 14.32 -3.73
CA HIS A 117 -11.90 14.17 -2.28
C HIS A 117 -11.63 12.74 -1.83
N LYS A 118 -10.84 12.61 -0.77
CA LYS A 118 -10.76 11.41 0.06
C LYS A 118 -11.78 11.54 1.18
N LEU A 119 -12.69 10.57 1.30
CA LEU A 119 -13.54 10.40 2.48
C LEU A 119 -12.85 9.40 3.41
N PRO A 120 -12.27 9.86 4.52
CA PRO A 120 -11.40 9.01 5.32
C PRO A 120 -12.22 8.10 6.27
N MET A 121 -11.69 6.90 6.49
CA MET A 121 -12.18 5.93 7.47
C MET A 121 -11.85 6.37 8.90
N LEU A 122 -10.71 7.03 9.08
CA LEU A 122 -10.21 7.51 10.37
C LEU A 122 -10.01 9.04 10.32
N PRO A 123 -10.09 9.74 11.46
CA PRO A 123 -9.80 11.17 11.50
C PRO A 123 -8.41 11.50 10.90
N PRO A 124 -8.25 12.60 10.14
CA PRO A 124 -6.95 13.02 9.61
C PRO A 124 -5.86 13.20 10.68
N GLU A 125 -6.24 13.68 11.87
CA GLU A 125 -5.34 13.83 13.03
C GLU A 125 -4.71 12.48 13.45
N LEU A 126 -5.38 11.37 13.15
CA LEU A 126 -4.84 10.04 13.36
C LEU A 126 -4.11 9.51 12.13
N SER A 127 -4.78 9.51 10.99
CA SER A 127 -4.31 8.85 9.76
C SER A 127 -3.15 9.57 9.09
N GLU A 128 -3.13 10.90 9.10
CA GLU A 128 -2.13 11.73 8.41
C GLU A 128 -1.01 12.22 9.35
N GLU A 129 -1.25 12.19 10.67
CA GLU A 129 -0.26 12.59 11.66
C GLU A 129 0.27 11.39 12.46
N ALA A 130 -0.46 10.93 13.48
CA ALA A 130 0.06 9.98 14.47
C ALA A 130 0.38 8.58 13.91
N CYS A 131 -0.39 8.09 12.93
CA CYS A 131 -0.18 6.80 12.29
C CYS A 131 0.73 6.89 11.05
N SER A 132 0.64 7.99 10.29
CA SER A 132 1.36 8.14 9.02
C SER A 132 2.85 7.94 9.21
N LEU A 133 3.45 7.08 8.38
CA LEU A 133 4.86 6.71 8.40
C LEU A 133 5.77 7.79 7.77
N VAL A 134 5.59 9.03 8.23
CA VAL A 134 6.29 10.21 7.71
C VAL A 134 7.81 10.09 7.89
N ARG A 135 8.54 10.67 6.93
CA ARG A 135 10.01 10.70 6.96
C ARG A 135 10.55 11.56 8.10
N GLY A 136 11.69 11.15 8.65
CA GLY A 136 12.44 11.92 9.65
C GLY A 136 11.87 11.84 11.08
N GLU A 137 10.87 10.99 11.31
CA GLU A 137 10.26 10.81 12.62
C GLU A 137 10.15 9.33 12.99
N ASP A 138 10.23 9.04 14.29
CA ASP A 138 10.01 7.70 14.80
C ASP A 138 8.51 7.36 14.74
N ARG A 139 8.20 6.15 14.28
CA ARG A 139 6.82 5.67 14.12
C ARG A 139 6.66 4.22 14.59
N LEU A 140 5.47 3.92 15.11
CA LEU A 140 5.11 2.57 15.54
C LEU A 140 4.58 1.78 14.34
N ALA A 141 5.15 0.61 14.11
CA ALA A 141 4.75 -0.25 13.02
C ALA A 141 4.45 -1.68 13.49
N PHE A 142 3.57 -2.35 12.77
CA PHE A 142 3.43 -3.80 12.77
C PHE A 142 4.12 -4.33 11.52
N SER A 143 5.16 -5.12 11.69
CA SER A 143 6.11 -5.44 10.64
C SER A 143 6.18 -6.92 10.34
N ILE A 144 6.47 -7.22 9.08
CA ILE A 144 6.86 -8.54 8.60
C ILE A 144 8.23 -8.39 7.96
N THR A 145 9.17 -9.26 8.33
CA THR A 145 10.51 -9.29 7.73
C THR A 145 10.86 -10.68 7.24
N TRP A 146 11.54 -10.75 6.10
CA TRP A 146 12.03 -11.99 5.51
C TRP A 146 13.51 -11.89 5.19
N ASP A 147 14.25 -12.98 5.43
CA ASP A 147 15.58 -13.16 4.85
C ASP A 147 15.43 -13.91 3.53
N ILE A 148 15.65 -13.21 2.42
CA ILE A 148 15.44 -13.69 1.06
C ILE A 148 16.78 -13.86 0.35
N ASP A 149 17.01 -15.04 -0.23
CA ASP A 149 18.23 -15.32 -0.98
C ASP A 149 18.19 -14.76 -2.42
N ASP A 150 19.32 -14.85 -3.12
CA ASP A 150 19.47 -14.41 -4.52
C ASP A 150 18.62 -15.22 -5.52
N THR A 151 17.93 -16.28 -5.10
CA THR A 151 16.99 -17.04 -5.92
C THR A 151 15.52 -16.74 -5.60
N GLY A 152 15.25 -15.92 -4.57
CA GLY A 152 13.91 -15.57 -4.13
C GLY A 152 13.34 -16.52 -3.07
N ASN A 153 14.15 -17.43 -2.49
CA ASN A 153 13.67 -18.27 -1.40
C ASN A 153 13.69 -17.51 -0.07
N ILE A 154 12.64 -17.71 0.71
CA ILE A 154 12.51 -17.17 2.06
C ILE A 154 13.10 -18.18 3.04
N THR A 155 14.10 -17.76 3.80
CA THR A 155 14.81 -18.62 4.77
C THR A 155 14.40 -18.36 6.22
N VAL A 156 14.13 -17.10 6.55
CA VAL A 156 13.67 -16.66 7.87
C VAL A 156 12.48 -15.74 7.68
N ARG A 157 11.47 -15.87 8.55
CA ARG A 157 10.33 -14.96 8.65
C ARG A 157 10.14 -14.52 10.09
N TRP A 158 9.88 -13.24 10.29
CA TRP A 158 9.52 -12.67 11.58
C TRP A 158 8.34 -11.72 11.44
N ILE A 159 7.40 -11.74 12.38
CA ILE A 159 6.19 -10.92 12.39
C ILE A 159 5.97 -10.36 13.81
N GLY A 160 5.64 -9.08 13.93
CA GLY A 160 5.37 -8.44 15.22
C GLY A 160 5.57 -6.93 15.23
N ARG A 161 5.69 -6.32 16.41
CA ARG A 161 5.68 -4.87 16.60
C ARG A 161 7.07 -4.25 16.62
N PHE A 162 7.25 -3.21 15.82
CA PHE A 162 8.51 -2.50 15.57
C PHE A 162 8.39 -1.00 15.88
N VAL A 163 9.54 -0.36 16.10
CA VAL A 163 9.71 1.09 15.94
C VAL A 163 10.60 1.33 14.72
N ILE A 164 10.15 2.20 13.81
CA ILE A 164 10.85 2.52 12.55
C ILE A 164 11.15 4.01 12.47
N HIS A 165 12.09 4.38 11.61
CA HIS A 165 12.40 5.77 11.27
C HIS A 165 12.54 5.86 9.74
N SER A 166 11.51 6.38 9.07
CA SER A 166 11.53 6.49 7.61
C SER A 166 12.55 7.54 7.18
N CYS A 167 13.54 7.16 6.36
CA CYS A 167 14.60 8.05 5.90
C CYS A 167 14.14 8.94 4.75
N CYS A 168 13.15 8.52 3.95
CA CYS A 168 12.59 9.32 2.88
C CYS A 168 11.18 8.87 2.47
N LYS A 169 10.46 9.78 1.80
CA LYS A 169 9.22 9.48 1.06
C LYS A 169 9.58 9.50 -0.42
N LEU A 170 9.34 8.40 -1.13
CA LEU A 170 9.51 8.31 -2.58
C LEU A 170 8.15 8.31 -3.25
N SER A 171 8.06 8.94 -4.42
CA SER A 171 6.96 8.67 -5.33
C SER A 171 7.23 7.40 -6.15
N TYR A 172 6.19 6.84 -6.75
CA TYR A 172 6.36 5.78 -7.76
C TYR A 172 7.26 6.21 -8.93
N ASP A 173 7.32 7.50 -9.24
CA ASP A 173 8.13 8.05 -10.32
C ASP A 173 9.60 8.13 -9.89
N ASP A 174 9.86 8.58 -8.65
CA ASP A 174 11.20 8.57 -8.07
C ASP A 174 11.76 7.15 -8.03
N MET A 175 10.96 6.17 -7.59
CA MET A 175 11.39 4.78 -7.55
C MET A 175 11.59 4.20 -8.96
N GLN A 176 10.79 4.61 -9.95
CA GLN A 176 10.98 4.17 -11.33
C GLN A 176 12.30 4.72 -11.90
N ASP A 177 12.61 6.00 -11.65
CA ASP A 177 13.88 6.59 -12.03
C ASP A 177 15.08 5.85 -11.37
N ILE A 178 14.93 5.40 -10.12
CA ILE A 178 15.94 4.57 -9.43
C ILE A 178 16.17 3.24 -10.16
N ILE A 179 15.07 2.56 -10.51
CA ILE A 179 15.07 1.28 -11.22
C ILE A 179 15.73 1.41 -12.60
N ASP A 180 15.42 2.47 -13.33
CA ASP A 180 15.90 2.70 -14.70
C ASP A 180 17.36 3.17 -14.76
N GLY A 181 18.03 3.31 -13.61
CA GLY A 181 19.42 3.74 -13.53
C GLY A 181 19.60 5.27 -13.59
N GLY A 182 18.50 6.04 -13.49
CA GLY A 182 18.45 7.50 -13.60
C GLY A 182 19.02 8.27 -12.41
N PHE A 183 20.07 7.76 -11.75
CA PHE A 183 20.79 8.45 -10.67
C PHE A 183 22.26 8.58 -11.05
N GLU A 184 22.55 9.49 -11.99
CA GLU A 184 23.82 10.21 -11.98
C GLU A 184 23.63 11.46 -11.11
N VAL A 185 24.60 11.75 -10.25
CA VAL A 185 24.60 12.94 -9.39
C VAL A 185 24.74 14.19 -10.28
N ASP A 186 23.61 14.90 -10.42
CA ASP A 186 23.38 16.30 -10.81
C ASP A 186 24.07 16.90 -12.06
N VAL A 187 23.28 17.08 -13.14
CA VAL A 187 23.27 18.29 -14.01
C VAL A 187 21.86 18.57 -14.60
N SER A 188 20.84 17.73 -14.36
CA SER A 188 19.55 17.78 -15.07
C SER A 188 18.41 18.46 -14.30
N GLY A 189 18.66 18.99 -13.09
CA GLY A 189 17.64 19.72 -12.32
C GLY A 189 16.49 18.86 -11.75
N LYS A 190 16.64 17.52 -11.68
CA LYS A 190 15.67 16.66 -10.99
C LYS A 190 15.92 16.66 -9.48
N THR A 191 14.86 16.84 -8.68
CA THR A 191 14.94 16.90 -7.22
C THR A 191 15.27 15.53 -6.64
N VAL A 192 16.42 15.41 -5.98
CA VAL A 192 16.77 14.21 -5.21
C VAL A 192 15.88 14.15 -3.96
N PRO A 193 15.30 12.98 -3.62
CA PRO A 193 14.56 12.83 -2.36
C PRO A 193 15.44 13.21 -1.18
N LYS A 194 14.96 14.12 -0.33
CA LYS A 194 15.69 14.50 0.87
C LYS A 194 15.75 13.30 1.82
N MET A 195 16.96 12.82 2.05
CA MET A 195 17.24 11.75 3.01
C MET A 195 17.31 12.30 4.44
N HIS A 196 16.87 11.49 5.40
CA HIS A 196 16.87 11.77 6.84
C HIS A 196 17.65 10.68 7.59
N GLY A 197 18.11 11.02 8.80
CA GLY A 197 18.89 10.11 9.63
C GLY A 197 20.33 9.96 9.11
N GLN A 198 20.84 8.72 9.17
CA GLN A 198 22.22 8.37 8.82
C GLN A 198 22.39 7.85 7.38
N PHE A 199 21.35 7.97 6.55
CA PHE A 199 21.26 7.37 5.22
C PHE A 199 21.55 8.38 4.12
N ASP A 200 22.19 7.91 3.05
CA ASP A 200 22.66 8.72 1.93
C ASP A 200 22.20 8.12 0.59
N LEU A 201 22.48 8.82 -0.51
CA LEU A 201 22.16 8.33 -1.86
C LEU A 201 22.86 7.01 -2.23
N LYS A 202 23.93 6.62 -1.51
CA LYS A 202 24.59 5.32 -1.72
C LYS A 202 23.68 4.13 -1.33
N ASP A 203 22.69 4.36 -0.46
CA ASP A 203 21.71 3.35 -0.08
C ASP A 203 20.71 3.05 -1.23
N VAL A 204 20.74 3.84 -2.32
CA VAL A 204 19.95 3.62 -3.55
C VAL A 204 20.32 2.32 -4.27
N ASP A 205 21.55 1.83 -4.16
CA ASP A 205 21.92 0.53 -4.75
C ASP A 205 21.19 -0.65 -4.06
N SER A 206 20.86 -0.49 -2.78
CA SER A 206 20.00 -1.43 -2.07
C SER A 206 18.58 -1.41 -2.65
N LEU A 207 18.06 -0.26 -3.08
CA LEU A 207 16.74 -0.15 -3.72
C LEU A 207 16.67 -0.87 -5.07
N ARG A 208 17.75 -0.80 -5.87
CA ARG A 208 17.86 -1.59 -7.11
C ARG A 208 17.90 -3.09 -6.83
N SER A 209 18.60 -3.48 -5.76
CA SER A 209 18.63 -4.87 -5.30
C SER A 209 17.24 -5.35 -4.89
N LEU A 210 16.46 -4.51 -4.19
CA LEU A 210 15.07 -4.79 -3.83
C LEU A 210 14.21 -5.07 -5.07
N HIS A 211 14.31 -4.23 -6.11
CA HIS A 211 13.62 -4.48 -7.38
C HIS A 211 14.00 -5.81 -8.03
N GLY A 212 15.29 -6.16 -8.05
CA GLY A 212 15.75 -7.45 -8.58
C GLY A 212 15.15 -8.65 -7.84
N ILE A 213 14.98 -8.53 -6.51
CA ILE A 213 14.38 -9.58 -5.67
C ILE A 213 12.87 -9.66 -5.89
N THR A 214 12.15 -8.54 -5.89
CA THR A 214 10.68 -8.53 -6.09
C THR A 214 10.29 -9.02 -7.48
N LYS A 215 11.11 -8.74 -8.50
CA LYS A 215 10.92 -9.33 -9.84
C LYS A 215 10.98 -10.87 -9.80
N LYS A 216 11.93 -11.45 -9.07
CA LYS A 216 12.03 -12.92 -8.91
C LYS A 216 10.83 -13.49 -8.14
N ILE A 217 10.38 -12.80 -7.09
CA ILE A 217 9.16 -13.17 -6.34
C ILE A 217 7.95 -13.22 -7.30
N ARG A 218 7.77 -12.19 -8.14
CA ARG A 218 6.72 -12.16 -9.17
C ARG A 218 6.84 -13.34 -10.14
N GLU A 219 8.03 -13.60 -10.67
CA GLU A 219 8.27 -14.71 -11.61
C GLU A 219 7.93 -16.07 -11.00
N ILE A 220 8.28 -16.29 -9.72
CA ILE A 220 7.91 -17.50 -8.98
C ILE A 220 6.39 -17.58 -8.81
N ARG A 221 5.74 -16.49 -8.40
CA ARG A 221 4.29 -16.41 -8.21
C ARG A 221 3.52 -16.73 -9.49
N LEU A 222 3.92 -16.14 -10.62
CA LEU A 222 3.32 -16.40 -11.93
C LEU A 222 3.56 -17.84 -12.39
N ARG A 223 4.78 -18.37 -12.21
CA ARG A 223 5.09 -19.78 -12.51
C ARG A 223 4.25 -20.76 -11.70
N ASN A 224 3.90 -20.39 -10.47
CA ASN A 224 3.01 -21.16 -9.59
C ASN A 224 1.52 -21.01 -9.94
N GLY A 225 1.20 -20.39 -11.07
CA GLY A 225 -0.15 -20.33 -11.62
C GLY A 225 -0.96 -19.13 -11.17
N ALA A 226 -0.31 -18.08 -10.64
CA ALA A 226 -0.98 -16.82 -10.39
C ALA A 226 -1.37 -16.15 -11.71
N PHE A 227 -2.55 -15.57 -11.70
CA PHE A 227 -3.14 -14.90 -12.85
C PHE A 227 -2.82 -13.41 -12.82
N TRP A 228 -2.51 -12.83 -13.99
CA TRP A 228 -2.16 -11.42 -14.14
C TRP A 228 -3.06 -10.76 -15.17
N ILE A 229 -4.03 -9.99 -14.69
CA ILE A 229 -4.84 -9.08 -15.53
C ILE A 229 -4.50 -7.66 -15.14
N GLU A 230 -4.25 -6.85 -16.16
CA GLU A 230 -4.18 -5.40 -16.03
C GLU A 230 -5.45 -4.78 -16.60
N THR A 231 -6.17 -4.05 -15.76
CA THR A 231 -7.29 -3.21 -16.19
C THR A 231 -6.75 -1.80 -16.34
N PRO A 232 -6.88 -1.16 -17.52
CA PRO A 232 -6.45 0.22 -17.68
C PRO A 232 -7.28 1.11 -16.75
N LYS A 233 -6.61 1.97 -15.98
CA LYS A 233 -7.25 2.95 -15.12
C LYS A 233 -7.20 4.32 -15.79
N LEU A 234 -8.33 5.01 -15.86
CA LEU A 234 -8.37 6.39 -16.33
C LEU A 234 -7.94 7.33 -15.19
N VAL A 235 -6.98 8.21 -15.46
CA VAL A 235 -6.51 9.25 -14.56
C VAL A 235 -7.00 10.59 -15.09
N PHE A 236 -7.63 11.38 -14.23
CA PHE A 236 -8.11 12.72 -14.58
C PHE A 236 -7.12 13.78 -14.11
N LEU A 237 -6.87 14.77 -14.96
CA LEU A 237 -6.22 16.01 -14.59
C LEU A 237 -7.32 17.04 -14.28
N LEU A 238 -7.27 17.62 -13.08
CA LEU A 238 -8.25 18.61 -12.64
C LEU A 238 -7.67 20.02 -12.75
N ASP A 239 -8.52 21.00 -13.07
CA ASP A 239 -8.19 22.41 -12.97
C ASP A 239 -8.25 22.93 -11.51
N GLU A 240 -7.94 24.21 -11.30
CA GLU A 240 -7.98 24.85 -9.97
C GLU A 240 -9.38 24.85 -9.32
N SER A 241 -10.43 24.71 -10.13
CA SER A 241 -11.83 24.61 -9.67
C SER A 241 -12.27 23.16 -9.43
N GLY A 242 -11.37 22.18 -9.56
CA GLY A 242 -11.67 20.76 -9.36
C GLY A 242 -12.44 20.11 -10.51
N ASN A 243 -12.50 20.75 -11.69
CA ASN A 243 -13.15 20.19 -12.88
C ASN A 243 -12.14 19.44 -13.75
N PRO A 244 -12.52 18.29 -14.33
CA PRO A 244 -11.63 17.55 -15.21
C PRO A 244 -11.33 18.33 -16.49
N ASN A 245 -10.06 18.61 -16.75
CA ASN A 245 -9.59 19.32 -17.95
C ASN A 245 -9.01 18.36 -19.00
N ASP A 246 -8.46 17.22 -18.57
CA ASP A 246 -7.80 16.23 -19.40
C ASP A 246 -7.77 14.87 -18.68
N GLY A 247 -7.35 13.81 -19.37
CA GLY A 247 -7.15 12.52 -18.76
C GLY A 247 -6.38 11.56 -19.64
N PHE A 248 -5.74 10.58 -19.00
CA PHE A 248 -4.93 9.58 -19.69
C PHE A 248 -5.11 8.20 -19.04
N LEU A 249 -4.79 7.15 -19.79
CA LEU A 249 -4.76 5.81 -19.22
C LEU A 249 -3.46 5.65 -18.42
N GLY A 250 -3.60 5.41 -17.12
CA GLY A 250 -2.49 5.11 -16.24
C GLY A 250 -1.77 3.85 -16.69
N VAL A 251 -0.46 3.95 -16.87
CA VAL A 251 0.41 2.82 -17.16
C VAL A 251 0.98 2.32 -15.84
N ARG A 252 0.91 1.01 -15.62
CA ARG A 252 1.50 0.39 -14.44
C ARG A 252 3.02 0.38 -14.59
N LYS A 253 3.70 0.86 -13.55
CA LYS A 253 5.18 0.96 -13.51
C LYS A 253 5.77 -0.24 -12.77
N GLU A 254 7.05 -0.52 -13.02
CA GLU A 254 7.77 -1.57 -12.28
C GLU A 254 7.92 -1.19 -10.80
N SER A 255 8.02 0.11 -10.49
CA SER A 255 7.95 0.62 -9.12
C SER A 255 6.64 0.24 -8.41
N SER A 256 5.49 0.31 -9.10
CA SER A 256 4.21 -0.13 -8.55
C SER A 256 4.19 -1.65 -8.34
N CYS A 257 4.69 -2.41 -9.32
CA CYS A 257 4.78 -3.86 -9.21
C CYS A 257 5.65 -4.30 -8.02
N LEU A 258 6.75 -3.59 -7.75
CA LEU A 258 7.61 -3.86 -6.60
C LEU A 258 6.85 -3.80 -5.27
N VAL A 259 6.09 -2.71 -5.05
CA VAL A 259 5.27 -2.55 -3.84
C VAL A 259 4.21 -3.63 -3.78
N ASP A 260 3.51 -3.90 -4.90
CA ASP A 260 2.47 -4.92 -4.98
C ASP A 260 2.97 -6.31 -4.57
N GLU A 261 4.14 -6.76 -5.05
CA GLU A 261 4.69 -8.08 -4.68
C GLU A 261 5.04 -8.19 -3.20
N LEU A 262 5.56 -7.12 -2.59
CA LEU A 262 5.87 -7.12 -1.15
C LEU A 262 4.59 -7.09 -0.31
N MET A 263 3.58 -6.33 -0.72
CA MET A 263 2.28 -6.32 -0.06
C MET A 263 1.55 -7.66 -0.19
N LEU A 264 1.63 -8.31 -1.36
CA LEU A 264 1.11 -9.66 -1.54
C LEU A 264 1.83 -10.64 -0.61
N LEU A 265 3.16 -10.61 -0.56
CA LEU A 265 3.95 -11.49 0.30
C LEU A 265 3.67 -11.25 1.80
N ALA A 266 3.48 -9.99 2.21
CA ALA A 266 3.07 -9.61 3.56
C ALA A 266 1.70 -10.22 3.92
N ASN A 267 0.71 -10.01 3.04
CA ASN A 267 -0.65 -10.52 3.24
C ASN A 267 -0.69 -12.05 3.31
N GLU A 268 0.03 -12.73 2.40
CA GLU A 268 0.15 -14.21 2.42
C GLU A 268 0.83 -14.69 3.70
N SER A 269 1.92 -14.04 4.12
CA SER A 269 2.63 -14.40 5.35
C SER A 269 1.78 -14.27 6.61
N VAL A 270 0.95 -13.23 6.70
CA VAL A 270 0.02 -13.05 7.82
C VAL A 270 -1.16 -14.02 7.71
N ALA A 271 -1.67 -14.29 6.51
CA ALA A 271 -2.79 -15.22 6.27
C ALA A 271 -2.45 -16.68 6.63
N GLU A 272 -1.18 -17.04 6.74
CA GLU A 272 -0.73 -18.34 7.25
C GLU A 272 -0.81 -18.48 8.78
N LEU A 273 -0.74 -17.37 9.54
CA LEU A 273 -0.84 -17.37 11.01
C LEU A 273 -2.21 -17.90 11.52
N PRO A 274 -3.36 -17.56 10.90
CA PRO A 274 -4.67 -18.16 11.14
C PRO A 274 -4.77 -19.67 11.28
N ARG A 275 -3.78 -20.47 10.86
CA ARG A 275 -3.72 -21.89 11.25
C ARG A 275 -3.75 -22.09 12.78
N LEU A 276 -3.38 -21.06 13.54
CA LEU A 276 -3.47 -21.00 14.99
C LEU A 276 -4.86 -20.60 15.53
N PHE A 277 -5.70 -19.96 14.70
CA PHE A 277 -7.03 -19.45 15.08
C PHE A 277 -8.09 -19.69 13.98
N PRO A 278 -8.35 -20.97 13.62
CA PRO A 278 -9.15 -21.30 12.43
C PRO A 278 -10.61 -20.84 12.49
N SER A 279 -11.16 -20.59 13.69
CA SER A 279 -12.57 -20.21 13.88
C SER A 279 -12.84 -18.71 13.85
N CYS A 280 -11.81 -17.86 13.91
CA CYS A 280 -11.99 -16.41 14.04
C CYS A 280 -11.04 -15.57 13.17
N ALA A 281 -10.34 -16.20 12.22
CA ALA A 281 -9.49 -15.48 11.28
C ALA A 281 -10.31 -14.78 10.18
N LEU A 282 -10.04 -13.49 9.99
CA LEU A 282 -10.55 -12.73 8.84
C LEU A 282 -9.63 -12.96 7.64
N LEU A 283 -10.13 -13.68 6.64
CA LEU A 283 -9.40 -14.00 5.40
C LEU A 283 -10.12 -13.45 4.18
N ARG A 284 -9.35 -13.13 3.14
CA ARG A 284 -9.86 -12.74 1.83
C ARG A 284 -9.70 -13.91 0.85
N ARG A 285 -10.78 -14.26 0.14
CA ARG A 285 -10.75 -15.29 -0.92
C ARG A 285 -11.33 -14.76 -2.22
N HIS A 286 -10.80 -15.25 -3.34
CA HIS A 286 -11.39 -15.04 -4.66
C HIS A 286 -11.98 -16.36 -5.15
N ILE A 287 -13.26 -16.34 -5.56
CA ILE A 287 -13.96 -17.54 -6.03
C ILE A 287 -13.60 -17.89 -7.48
N VAL A 288 -13.78 -19.15 -7.86
CA VAL A 288 -13.62 -19.59 -9.25
C VAL A 288 -14.61 -18.91 -10.19
N PRO A 289 -14.21 -18.55 -11.43
CA PRO A 289 -15.13 -17.99 -12.41
C PRO A 289 -16.32 -18.91 -12.64
N MET A 290 -17.49 -18.31 -12.87
CA MET A 290 -18.69 -19.07 -13.22
C MET A 290 -18.46 -19.82 -14.53
N SER A 291 -18.60 -21.15 -14.52
CA SER A 291 -18.28 -22.00 -15.67
C SER A 291 -19.04 -21.62 -16.95
N MET A 292 -20.25 -21.11 -16.82
CA MET A 292 -21.05 -20.64 -17.96
C MET A 292 -20.43 -19.40 -18.62
N LYS A 293 -20.12 -18.36 -17.83
CA LYS A 293 -19.47 -17.13 -18.32
C LYS A 293 -18.10 -17.40 -18.93
N LEU A 294 -17.34 -18.33 -18.34
CA LEU A 294 -16.04 -18.73 -18.87
C LEU A 294 -16.15 -19.41 -20.24
N LYS A 295 -17.13 -20.31 -20.42
CA LYS A 295 -17.40 -20.94 -21.72
C LYS A 295 -17.87 -19.94 -22.77
N GLU A 296 -18.73 -18.99 -22.40
CA GLU A 296 -19.16 -17.90 -23.29
C GLU A 296 -17.96 -17.07 -23.77
N PHE A 297 -17.04 -16.74 -22.86
CA PHE A 297 -15.82 -16.01 -23.20
C PHE A 297 -14.86 -16.83 -24.08
N GLN A 298 -14.67 -18.12 -23.78
CA GLN A 298 -13.88 -19.03 -24.63
C GLN A 298 -14.45 -19.11 -26.06
N GLU A 299 -15.77 -19.21 -26.20
CA GLU A 299 -16.43 -19.25 -27.51
C GLU A 299 -16.30 -17.90 -28.24
N PHE A 300 -16.39 -16.78 -27.52
CA PHE A 300 -16.12 -15.45 -28.06
C PHE A 300 -14.70 -15.33 -28.63
N CYS A 301 -13.69 -15.83 -27.91
CA CYS A 301 -12.30 -15.85 -28.35
C CYS A 301 -12.10 -16.77 -29.56
N ARG A 302 -12.66 -17.99 -29.50
CA ARG A 302 -12.59 -18.98 -30.58
C ARG A 302 -13.13 -18.43 -31.90
N LYS A 303 -14.26 -17.72 -31.87
CA LYS A 303 -14.86 -17.07 -33.04
C LYS A 303 -13.95 -16.00 -33.68
N ARG A 304 -12.98 -15.47 -32.92
CA ARG A 304 -11.98 -14.49 -33.38
C ARG A 304 -10.62 -15.12 -33.70
N GLY A 305 -10.54 -16.45 -33.71
CA GLY A 305 -9.28 -17.17 -33.97
C GLY A 305 -8.31 -17.18 -32.77
N LEU A 306 -8.79 -16.82 -31.57
CA LEU A 306 -8.00 -16.85 -30.34
C LEU A 306 -8.32 -18.12 -29.55
N ALA A 307 -7.34 -19.02 -29.40
CA ALA A 307 -7.46 -20.20 -28.55
C ALA A 307 -7.15 -19.83 -27.09
N LEU A 308 -8.06 -20.16 -26.17
CA LEU A 308 -7.94 -19.83 -24.74
C LEU A 308 -8.02 -21.11 -23.88
N ASP A 309 -6.92 -21.46 -23.21
CA ASP A 309 -6.87 -22.58 -22.25
C ASP A 309 -7.30 -22.11 -20.85
N ALA A 310 -8.58 -22.30 -20.54
CA ALA A 310 -9.13 -21.93 -19.23
C ALA A 310 -9.15 -23.09 -18.22
N SER A 311 -8.28 -24.10 -18.39
CA SER A 311 -8.23 -25.27 -17.47
C SER A 311 -7.65 -24.95 -16.09
N SER A 312 -6.85 -23.88 -15.98
CA SER A 312 -6.38 -23.33 -14.71
C SER A 312 -6.12 -21.83 -14.83
N TYR A 313 -6.01 -21.13 -13.70
CA TYR A 313 -5.71 -19.69 -13.67
C TYR A 313 -4.36 -19.33 -14.31
N GLY A 314 -3.34 -20.16 -14.15
CA GLY A 314 -2.01 -19.90 -14.73
C GLY A 314 -1.93 -20.11 -16.24
N LYS A 315 -2.96 -20.72 -16.84
CA LYS A 315 -3.07 -20.98 -18.28
C LYS A 315 -4.03 -20.02 -18.99
N LEU A 316 -4.92 -19.41 -18.21
CA LEU A 316 -5.85 -18.37 -18.64
C LEU A 316 -5.09 -17.07 -18.91
#